data_AF-A0A285VWL4-F1
#
_entry.id   AF-A0A285VWL4-F1
#
_cell.length_a   1.000
_cell.length_b   1.000
_cell.length_c   1.000
_cell.angle_alpha   90.00
_cell.angle_beta   90.00
_cell.angle_gamma   90.00
#
_symmetry.space_group_name_H-M   'P 1'
#
loop_
_entity.id
_entity.type
_entity.pdbx_description
1 polymer ?
#
loop_
_entity_poly.entity_id
_entity_poly.type
_entity_poly.pdbx_seq_one_letter_code
_entity_poly.pdbx_strand_id
1 'polypeptide(L)'
;PAGTVSADVTLAGTETVVLGPADLDLAEGTNTIVYAWGSAEAGNLDLAVQTIDGLHSSPEGVPSGQGGLVDTNTLMVLALAGVAGAAIAGRFVVRSERV
;
A
#
# COMPACT_ATOMS: atom_id res chain seq x y z
N PRO A 1 -22.15 -0.11 12.55
CA PRO A 1 -22.47 0.16 13.98
C PRO A 1 -21.50 -0.65 14.82
N ALA A 2 -21.01 -0.07 15.91
CA ALA A 2 -20.25 -0.81 16.92
C ALA A 2 -21.21 -1.48 17.91
N GLY A 3 -20.77 -2.56 18.53
CA GLY A 3 -21.52 -3.29 19.55
C GLY A 3 -21.42 -4.80 19.40
N THR A 4 -22.14 -5.49 20.28
CA THR A 4 -22.14 -6.95 20.32
C THR A 4 -23.13 -7.55 19.32
N VAL A 5 -22.67 -8.54 18.56
CA VAL A 5 -23.49 -9.35 17.65
C VAL A 5 -23.32 -10.81 18.03
N SER A 6 -24.42 -11.51 18.31
CA SER A 6 -24.39 -12.96 18.49
C SER A 6 -24.45 -13.62 17.11
N ALA A 7 -23.49 -14.51 16.82
CA ALA A 7 -23.38 -15.17 15.53
C ALA A 7 -23.05 -16.66 15.67
N ASP A 8 -23.52 -17.44 14.71
CA ASP A 8 -23.24 -18.86 14.56
C ASP A 8 -22.89 -19.19 13.10
N VAL A 9 -22.27 -20.35 12.90
CA VAL A 9 -21.98 -20.92 11.58
C VAL A 9 -22.92 -22.09 11.36
N THR A 10 -23.84 -21.92 10.41
CA THR A 10 -24.79 -22.94 10.00
C THR A 10 -24.38 -23.55 8.67
N LEU A 11 -24.49 -24.88 8.54
CA LEU A 11 -24.18 -25.57 7.29
C LEU A 11 -25.12 -25.13 6.16
N ALA A 12 -24.54 -24.87 5.00
CA ALA A 12 -25.26 -24.36 3.84
C ALA A 12 -26.44 -25.26 3.45
N GLY A 13 -27.63 -24.64 3.28
CA GLY A 13 -28.84 -25.35 2.90
C GLY A 13 -29.51 -26.14 4.03
N THR A 14 -29.06 -25.99 5.28
CA THR A 14 -29.62 -26.67 6.46
C THR A 14 -29.86 -25.68 7.61
N GLU A 15 -30.44 -26.16 8.71
CA GLU A 15 -30.53 -25.45 10.00
C GLU A 15 -29.49 -25.97 11.02
N THR A 16 -28.51 -26.75 10.57
CA THR A 16 -27.51 -27.35 11.46
C THR A 16 -26.41 -26.36 11.80
N VAL A 17 -26.42 -25.88 13.04
CA VAL A 17 -25.35 -25.06 13.61
C VAL A 17 -24.15 -25.94 13.93
N VAL A 18 -22.97 -25.58 13.43
CA VAL A 18 -21.71 -26.31 13.64
C VAL A 18 -20.70 -25.55 14.48
N LEU A 19 -20.82 -24.22 14.58
CA LEU A 19 -20.03 -23.38 15.48
C LEU A 19 -20.93 -22.30 16.07
N GLY A 20 -20.87 -22.09 17.39
CA GLY A 20 -21.63 -21.04 18.08
C GLY A 20 -22.94 -21.49 18.73
N PRO A 21 -23.78 -20.54 19.22
CA PRO A 21 -23.63 -19.08 19.06
C PRO A 21 -22.47 -18.51 19.90
N ALA A 22 -21.80 -17.51 19.37
CA ALA A 22 -20.75 -16.75 20.04
C ALA A 22 -21.03 -15.25 19.93
N ASP A 23 -20.82 -14.54 21.02
CA ASP A 23 -20.94 -13.08 21.05
C ASP A 23 -19.65 -12.45 20.52
N LEU A 24 -19.77 -11.70 19.43
CA LEU A 24 -18.69 -10.92 18.83
C LEU A 24 -18.83 -9.46 19.25
N ASP A 25 -17.83 -8.94 19.95
CA ASP A 25 -17.73 -7.51 20.26
C ASP A 25 -17.08 -6.76 19.09
N LEU A 26 -17.86 -5.96 18.35
CA LEU A 26 -17.41 -5.25 17.16
C LEU A 26 -17.12 -3.79 17.50
N ALA A 27 -15.84 -3.42 17.52
CA ALA A 27 -15.41 -2.05 17.76
C ALA A 27 -15.71 -1.13 16.56
N GLU A 28 -15.95 0.16 16.85
CA GLU A 28 -16.13 1.19 15.81
C GLU A 28 -14.87 1.33 14.95
N GLY A 29 -15.05 1.56 13.64
CA GLY A 29 -13.92 1.81 12.74
C GLY A 29 -13.05 0.59 12.50
N THR A 30 -13.56 -0.62 12.77
CA THR A 30 -12.87 -1.88 12.52
C THR A 30 -13.63 -2.73 11.52
N ASN A 31 -12.89 -3.59 10.80
CA ASN A 31 -13.45 -4.67 10.00
C ASN A 31 -12.95 -5.99 10.59
N THR A 32 -13.87 -6.79 11.14
CA THR A 32 -13.57 -8.12 11.68
C THR A 32 -14.04 -9.17 10.67
N ILE A 33 -13.10 -10.01 10.22
CA ILE A 33 -13.32 -11.07 9.25
C ILE A 33 -13.10 -12.40 9.94
N VAL A 34 -14.12 -13.25 9.96
CA VAL A 34 -14.08 -14.59 10.56
C VAL A 34 -14.15 -15.63 9.46
N TYR A 35 -13.13 -16.48 9.38
CA TYR A 35 -13.10 -17.62 8.48
C TYR A 35 -13.32 -18.90 9.26
N ALA A 36 -14.38 -19.63 8.92
CA ALA A 36 -14.51 -21.03 9.28
C ALA A 36 -13.93 -21.88 8.14
N TRP A 37 -12.99 -22.74 8.46
CA TRP A 37 -12.26 -23.54 7.46
C TRP A 37 -12.03 -24.96 7.98
N GLY A 38 -11.97 -25.93 7.07
CA GLY A 38 -11.99 -27.37 7.39
C GLY A 38 -13.21 -28.07 6.80
N SER A 39 -13.57 -29.23 7.34
CA SER A 39 -14.74 -30.04 6.98
C SER A 39 -15.60 -30.30 8.20
N ALA A 40 -16.90 -30.03 8.05
CA ALA A 40 -17.89 -30.34 9.06
C ALA A 40 -18.06 -31.86 9.23
N GLU A 41 -18.02 -32.61 8.13
CA GLU A 41 -18.16 -34.06 8.11
C GLU A 41 -16.99 -34.76 8.81
N ALA A 42 -15.77 -34.24 8.60
CA ALA A 42 -14.57 -34.74 9.27
C ALA A 42 -14.42 -34.21 10.71
N GLY A 43 -15.30 -33.31 11.16
CA GLY A 43 -15.25 -32.72 12.50
C GLY A 43 -13.98 -31.91 12.77
N ASN A 44 -13.40 -31.29 11.73
CA ASN A 44 -12.12 -30.57 11.83
C ASN A 44 -12.23 -29.10 11.41
N LEU A 45 -13.40 -28.49 11.62
CA LEU A 45 -13.57 -27.06 11.44
C LEU A 45 -12.73 -26.30 12.48
N ASP A 46 -12.07 -25.26 12.02
CA ASP A 46 -11.30 -24.32 12.82
C ASP A 46 -11.66 -22.88 12.41
N LEU A 47 -11.19 -21.90 13.19
CA LEU A 47 -11.46 -20.47 12.98
C LEU A 47 -10.18 -19.67 12.82
N ALA A 48 -10.16 -18.81 11.82
CA ALA A 48 -9.17 -17.74 11.69
C ALA A 48 -9.89 -16.39 11.72
N VAL A 49 -9.52 -15.53 12.68
CA VAL A 49 -10.10 -14.20 12.85
C VAL A 49 -9.06 -13.14 12.55
N GLN A 50 -9.41 -12.21 11.67
CA GLN A 50 -8.61 -11.04 11.35
C GLN A 50 -9.39 -9.78 11.71
N THR A 51 -8.73 -8.83 12.35
CA THR A 51 -9.27 -7.50 12.60
C THR A 51 -8.40 -6.46 11.89
N ILE A 52 -9.05 -5.57 11.15
CA ILE A 52 -8.44 -4.43 10.47
C ILE A 52 -8.98 -3.16 11.12
N ASP A 53 -8.10 -2.35 11.69
CA ASP A 53 -8.47 -1.13 12.42
C ASP A 53 -8.31 0.14 11.59
N GLY A 54 -8.73 1.29 12.14
CA GLY A 54 -8.46 2.62 11.57
C GLY A 54 -9.36 3.01 10.39
N LEU A 55 -10.51 2.36 10.22
CA LEU A 55 -11.40 2.53 9.07
C LEU A 55 -12.52 3.58 9.30
N HIS A 56 -12.47 4.36 10.38
CA HIS A 56 -13.48 5.36 10.74
C HIS A 56 -13.29 6.73 10.06
N SER A 57 -12.32 6.87 9.15
CA SER A 57 -12.02 8.14 8.47
C SER A 57 -11.54 7.91 7.04
N SER A 58 -11.64 8.95 6.22
CA SER A 58 -11.08 8.93 4.87
C SER A 58 -9.55 8.75 4.92
N PRO A 59 -8.95 8.00 3.97
CA PRO A 59 -7.50 7.95 3.83
C PRO A 59 -6.91 9.35 3.63
N GLU A 60 -5.72 9.60 4.20
CA GLU A 60 -5.02 10.89 4.04
C GLU A 60 -4.56 11.16 2.59
N GLY A 61 -4.48 10.11 1.76
CA GLY A 61 -4.11 10.17 0.35
C GLY A 61 -3.58 8.83 -0.16
N VAL A 62 -3.31 8.73 -1.47
CA VAL A 62 -2.61 7.60 -2.09
C VAL A 62 -1.32 8.10 -2.75
N PRO A 63 -0.14 7.53 -2.47
CA PRO A 63 1.09 7.93 -3.14
C PRO A 63 1.01 7.66 -4.66
N SER A 64 0.85 8.72 -5.46
CA SER A 64 0.69 8.63 -6.92
C SER A 64 1.97 8.86 -7.72
N GLY A 65 3.11 8.96 -7.03
CA GLY A 65 4.42 9.21 -7.63
C GLY A 65 4.70 10.69 -7.89
N GLN A 66 5.97 11.06 -7.86
CA GLN A 66 6.45 12.40 -8.18
C GLN A 66 6.71 12.48 -9.68
N GLY A 67 5.67 12.77 -10.49
CA GLY A 67 5.77 12.76 -11.95
C GLY A 67 6.90 13.65 -12.48
N GLY A 68 8.02 13.03 -12.88
CA GLY A 68 9.07 13.64 -13.71
C GLY A 68 9.73 14.90 -13.13
N LEU A 69 10.08 14.90 -11.83
CA LEU A 69 10.89 15.99 -11.26
C LEU A 69 12.27 16.03 -11.94
N VAL A 70 12.41 16.90 -12.93
CA VAL A 70 13.73 17.33 -13.43
C VAL A 70 14.11 18.56 -12.63
N ASP A 71 15.16 18.46 -11.83
CA ASP A 71 15.69 19.61 -11.12
C ASP A 71 16.31 20.60 -12.12
N THR A 72 15.62 21.71 -12.36
CA THR A 72 16.06 22.78 -13.26
C THR A 72 17.45 23.32 -12.88
N ASN A 73 17.80 23.29 -11.59
CA ASN A 73 19.13 23.71 -11.13
C ASN A 73 20.22 22.77 -11.65
N THR A 74 19.98 21.46 -11.58
CA THR A 74 20.89 20.45 -12.14
C THR A 74 21.10 20.64 -13.65
N LEU A 75 20.05 20.95 -14.41
CA LEU A 75 20.19 21.25 -15.84
C LEU A 75 21.00 22.52 -16.11
N MET A 76 20.79 23.58 -15.31
CA MET A 76 21.55 24.82 -15.43
C MET A 76 23.04 24.62 -15.13
N VAL A 77 23.37 23.83 -14.11
CA VAL A 77 24.77 23.50 -13.76
C VAL A 77 25.44 22.73 -14.91
N LEU A 78 24.76 21.74 -15.49
CA LEU A 78 25.29 20.98 -16.63
C LEU A 78 25.47 21.86 -17.87
N ALA A 79 24.54 22.76 -18.15
CA ALA A 79 24.65 23.71 -19.25
C ALA A 79 25.84 24.66 -19.09
N LEU A 80 26.03 25.22 -17.89
CA LEU A 80 27.16 26.09 -17.56
C LEU A 80 28.49 25.34 -17.65
N ALA A 81 28.56 24.11 -17.15
CA ALA A 81 29.75 23.26 -17.27
C ALA A 81 30.09 22.95 -18.73
N GLY A 82 29.07 22.66 -19.57
CA GLY A 82 29.25 22.44 -21.00
C GLY A 82 29.82 23.67 -21.73
N VAL A 83 29.27 24.86 -21.45
CA VAL A 83 29.76 26.12 -22.04
C VAL A 83 31.20 26.41 -21.62
N ALA A 84 31.52 26.26 -20.33
CA ALA A 84 32.87 26.46 -19.82
C ALA A 84 33.87 25.47 -20.45
N GLY A 85 33.51 24.19 -20.56
CA GLY A 85 34.33 23.18 -21.21
C GLY A 85 34.63 23.50 -22.68
N ALA A 86 33.60 23.93 -23.44
CA ALA A 86 33.76 24.32 -24.84
C ALA A 86 34.67 25.55 -25.01
N ALA A 87 34.55 26.56 -24.13
CA ALA A 87 35.38 27.75 -24.17
C ALA A 87 36.87 27.44 -23.87
N ILE A 88 37.13 26.52 -22.93
CA ILE A 88 38.49 26.07 -22.61
C ILE A 88 39.08 25.30 -23.80
N ALA A 89 38.35 24.33 -24.35
CA ALA A 89 38.81 23.54 -25.50
C ALA A 89 39.09 24.41 -26.73
N GLY A 90 38.21 25.37 -27.05
CA GLY A 90 38.41 26.31 -28.15
C GLY A 90 39.67 27.17 -28.01
N ARG A 91 40.03 27.58 -26.78
CA ARG A 91 41.28 28.32 -26.51
C ARG A 91 42.54 27.49 -26.75
N PHE A 92 42.50 26.18 -26.52
CA PHE A 92 43.65 25.30 -26.78
C PHE A 92 43.85 25.08 -28.28
N VAL A 93 42.78 24.90 -29.05
CA VAL A 93 42.83 24.72 -30.52
C VAL A 93 43.36 25.97 -31.22
N VAL A 94 42.88 27.16 -30.85
CA VAL A 94 43.36 28.44 -31.46
C VAL A 94 44.83 28.71 -31.13
N ARG A 95 45.35 28.18 -30.01
CA ARG A 95 46.76 28.34 -29.62
C ARG A 95 47.68 27.36 -30.34
N SER A 96 47.21 26.17 -30.73
CA SER A 96 48.02 25.22 -31.50
C SER A 96 48.21 25.63 -32.97
N GLU A 97 47.36 26.50 -33.52
CA GLU A 97 47.48 27.00 -34.90
C GLU A 97 48.42 28.22 -35.04
N ARG A 98 49.01 28.73 -33.94
CA ARG A 98 49.95 29.86 -33.93
C ARG A 98 51.39 29.51 -33.53
N VAL A 99 51.87 28.31 -33.87
CA VAL A 99 53.28 27.91 -33.73
C VAL A 99 53.83 27.48 -35.08
#